data_AF-A0A2S4U9A3-F1
#
_entry.id   AF-A0A2S4U9A3-F1
#
_cell.length_a   1.000
_cell.length_b   1.000
_cell.length_c   1.000
_cell.angle_alpha   90.00
_cell.angle_beta   90.00
_cell.angle_gamma   90.00
#
_symmetry.space_group_name_H-M   'P 1'
#
loop_
_entity.id
_entity.type
_entity.pdbx_description
1 polymer ?
#
loop_
_entity_poly.entity_id
_entity_poly.type
_entity_poly.pdbx_seq_one_letter_code
_entity_poly.pdbx_strand_id
1 'polypeptide(L)'
;MLLPWLDNHSSLPVFMTRVGNLAYFSNKQSSPSQLKPVELLDQIELDLIENSYNQMQKEMLQKKEKILDKIKKNLPRTDEEEEWLDNEGNPIDEKLFIDALLGMKDNDPIQATESHIKALHKIMKLSTTLMKYPSDKTNWKPQASVKRVNKTKFETVDKLLEEWTRNAIVAKLVISGDLLREKWKDFAAPRYSQHSMAEIEQRVA
;
A
#
# COMPACT_ATOMS: atom_id res chain seq x y z
N MET A 1 -5.35 15.34 -4.50
CA MET A 1 -4.47 14.40 -5.22
C MET A 1 -3.58 13.74 -4.19
N LEU A 2 -3.44 12.42 -4.22
CA LEU A 2 -2.68 11.70 -3.21
C LEU A 2 -1.16 11.70 -3.46
N LEU A 3 -0.69 12.00 -4.69
CA LEU A 3 0.73 11.89 -5.05
C LEU A 3 1.18 13.11 -5.91
N PRO A 4 1.49 14.28 -5.30
CA PRO A 4 1.82 15.51 -6.05
C PRO A 4 3.04 15.40 -6.98
N TRP A 5 3.95 14.46 -6.68
CA TRP A 5 5.15 14.22 -7.46
C TRP A 5 4.88 13.48 -8.78
N LEU A 6 3.72 12.82 -8.92
CA LEU A 6 3.31 12.13 -10.14
C LEU A 6 2.77 13.09 -11.21
N ASP A 7 2.17 14.21 -10.79
CA ASP A 7 1.66 15.24 -11.71
C ASP A 7 2.75 16.26 -12.09
N ASN A 8 3.84 16.32 -11.32
CA ASN A 8 5.02 17.11 -11.66
C ASN A 8 5.89 16.32 -12.65
N HIS A 9 6.10 16.88 -13.85
CA HIS A 9 7.13 16.43 -14.80
C HIS A 9 8.54 16.76 -14.27
N SER A 10 8.90 16.23 -13.11
CA SER A 10 10.26 16.29 -12.59
C SER A 10 11.16 15.58 -13.57
N SER A 11 12.18 16.28 -14.08
CA SER A 11 13.24 15.69 -14.92
C SER A 11 14.14 14.72 -14.15
N LEU A 12 13.94 14.61 -12.83
CA LEU A 12 14.72 13.73 -11.98
C LEU A 12 14.28 12.27 -12.17
N PRO A 13 15.24 11.34 -12.21
CA PRO A 13 14.92 9.92 -12.27
C PRO A 13 14.15 9.51 -11.01
N VAL A 14 13.11 8.69 -11.19
CA VAL A 14 12.39 8.06 -10.09
C VAL A 14 12.92 6.64 -9.93
N PHE A 15 13.19 6.23 -8.69
CA PHE A 15 13.55 4.87 -8.32
C PHE A 15 12.43 4.28 -7.46
N MET A 16 12.16 3.01 -7.68
CA MET A 16 11.22 2.21 -6.91
C MET A 16 12.02 1.23 -6.07
N THR A 17 11.67 1.03 -4.80
CA THR A 17 12.26 -0.01 -3.95
C THR A 17 11.17 -0.69 -3.16
N ARG A 18 11.18 -2.02 -3.15
CA ARG A 18 10.29 -2.81 -2.30
C ARG A 18 10.96 -3.08 -0.97
N VAL A 19 10.25 -2.85 0.13
CA VAL A 19 10.64 -3.32 1.47
C VAL A 19 9.41 -3.91 2.16
N GLY A 20 9.35 -5.24 2.24
CA GLY A 20 8.19 -5.95 2.78
C GLY A 20 6.91 -5.64 1.99
N ASN A 21 5.92 -5.01 2.66
CA ASN A 21 4.64 -4.58 2.08
C ASN A 21 4.65 -3.11 1.59
N LEU A 22 5.80 -2.44 1.56
CA LEU A 22 5.90 -1.05 1.17
C LEU A 22 6.68 -0.90 -0.13
N ALA A 23 6.14 -0.10 -1.05
CA ALA A 23 6.81 0.41 -2.22
C ALA A 23 7.26 1.85 -1.94
N TYR A 24 8.57 2.07 -1.95
CA TYR A 24 9.21 3.37 -1.79
C TYR A 24 9.51 3.97 -3.17
N PHE A 25 9.22 5.26 -3.32
CA PHE A 25 9.55 6.04 -4.50
C PHE A 25 10.54 7.13 -4.12
N SER A 26 11.66 7.25 -4.81
CA SER A 26 12.72 8.21 -4.49
C SER A 26 13.33 8.82 -5.75
N ASN A 27 14.05 9.93 -5.60
CA ASN A 27 14.83 10.54 -6.69
C ASN A 27 16.29 10.05 -6.75
N LYS A 28 16.62 9.03 -5.96
CA LYS A 28 17.98 8.52 -5.79
C LYS A 28 18.03 7.01 -5.67
N GLN A 29 18.99 6.41 -6.36
CA GLN A 29 19.26 4.97 -6.29
C GLN A 29 19.95 4.62 -4.97
N SER A 30 19.16 4.36 -3.94
CA SER A 30 19.66 3.98 -2.62
C SER A 30 18.56 3.27 -1.83
N SER A 31 18.94 2.41 -0.89
CA SER A 31 17.97 1.73 -0.02
C SER A 31 17.21 2.76 0.83
N PRO A 32 15.94 2.50 1.19
CA PRO A 32 15.12 3.48 1.92
C PRO A 32 15.73 3.97 3.25
N SER A 33 16.51 3.14 3.94
CA SER A 33 17.19 3.50 5.19
C SER A 33 18.34 4.51 5.02
N GLN A 34 18.83 4.70 3.80
CA GLN A 34 19.94 5.61 3.46
C GLN A 34 19.46 6.91 2.79
N LEU A 35 18.16 7.00 2.48
CA LEU A 35 17.57 8.17 1.85
C LEU A 35 17.45 9.32 2.84
N LYS A 36 17.76 10.53 2.38
CA LYS A 36 17.38 11.75 3.09
C LYS A 36 15.89 12.01 2.88
N PRO A 37 15.20 12.70 3.80
CA PRO A 37 13.78 13.03 3.64
C PRO A 37 13.43 13.75 2.33
N VAL A 38 14.33 14.59 1.81
CA VAL A 38 14.16 15.29 0.52
C VAL A 38 14.32 14.39 -0.71
N GLU A 39 14.93 13.22 -0.53
CA GLU A 39 15.15 12.23 -1.60
C GLU A 39 13.98 11.24 -1.71
N LEU A 40 13.17 11.12 -0.66
CA LEU A 40 11.96 10.31 -0.62
C LEU A 40 10.78 11.08 -1.25
N LEU A 41 10.21 10.51 -2.32
CA LEU A 41 9.02 11.05 -2.98
C LEU A 41 7.76 10.54 -2.30
N ASP A 42 7.69 9.23 -2.05
CA ASP A 42 6.54 8.61 -1.41
C ASP A 42 6.81 7.21 -0.86
N GLN A 43 5.86 6.72 -0.06
CA GLN A 43 5.76 5.33 0.35
C GLN A 43 4.30 4.87 0.28
N ILE A 44 4.05 3.76 -0.41
CA ILE A 44 2.70 3.23 -0.65
C ILE A 44 2.67 1.75 -0.28
N GLU A 45 1.62 1.31 0.39
CA GLU A 45 1.41 -0.12 0.66
C GLU A 45 1.17 -0.88 -0.65
N LEU A 46 1.88 -1.99 -0.85
CA LEU A 46 1.70 -2.85 -2.02
C LEU A 46 0.27 -3.39 -2.08
N ASP A 47 -0.30 -3.77 -0.93
CA ASP A 47 -1.71 -4.18 -0.84
C ASP A 47 -2.66 -3.09 -1.35
N LEU A 48 -2.37 -1.81 -1.11
CA LEU A 48 -3.19 -0.71 -1.62
C LEU A 48 -3.10 -0.61 -3.14
N ILE A 49 -1.89 -0.73 -3.70
CA ILE A 49 -1.66 -0.69 -5.15
C ILE A 49 -2.35 -1.89 -5.82
N GLU A 50 -2.19 -3.09 -5.27
CA GLU A 50 -2.80 -4.33 -5.78
C GLU A 50 -4.33 -4.28 -5.70
N ASN A 51 -4.90 -3.84 -4.58
CA ASN A 51 -6.34 -3.70 -4.44
C ASN A 51 -6.91 -2.67 -5.44
N SER A 52 -6.21 -1.55 -5.64
CA SER A 52 -6.61 -0.52 -6.61
C SER A 52 -6.56 -1.06 -8.04
N TYR A 53 -5.53 -1.83 -8.38
CA TYR A 53 -5.41 -2.50 -9.67
C TYR A 53 -6.53 -3.53 -9.91
N ASN A 54 -6.82 -4.37 -8.90
CA ASN A 54 -7.89 -5.36 -8.99
C ASN A 54 -9.27 -4.71 -9.17
N GLN A 55 -9.50 -3.57 -8.52
CA GLN A 55 -10.73 -2.82 -8.70
C GLN A 55 -10.83 -2.21 -10.10
N MET A 56 -9.75 -1.61 -10.60
CA MET A 56 -9.66 -1.12 -11.97
C MET A 56 -10.00 -2.22 -12.98
N GLN A 57 -9.41 -3.42 -12.82
CA GLN A 57 -9.71 -4.54 -13.71
C GLN A 57 -11.20 -4.91 -13.72
N LYS A 58 -11.86 -4.89 -12.57
CA LYS A 58 -13.30 -5.19 -12.48
C LYS A 58 -14.13 -4.16 -13.25
N GLU A 59 -13.85 -2.87 -13.08
CA GLU A 59 -14.58 -1.80 -13.77
C GLU A 59 -14.35 -1.85 -15.29
N MET A 60 -13.11 -2.10 -15.71
CA MET A 60 -12.77 -2.29 -17.12
C MET A 60 -13.49 -3.50 -17.71
N LEU A 61 -13.54 -4.63 -17.00
CA LEU A 61 -14.24 -5.82 -17.45
C LEU A 61 -15.74 -5.56 -17.60
N GLN A 62 -16.36 -4.90 -16.62
CA GLN A 62 -17.78 -4.52 -16.69
C GLN A 62 -18.09 -3.62 -17.89
N LYS A 63 -17.23 -2.63 -18.18
CA LYS A 63 -17.41 -1.77 -19.36
C LYS A 63 -17.23 -2.55 -20.65
N LYS A 64 -16.22 -3.42 -20.73
CA LYS A 64 -15.96 -4.29 -21.89
C LYS A 64 -17.13 -5.25 -22.15
N GLU A 65 -17.69 -5.86 -21.11
CA GLU A 65 -18.87 -6.72 -21.21
C GLU A 65 -20.07 -5.96 -21.78
N LYS A 66 -20.35 -4.74 -21.30
CA LYS A 66 -21.44 -3.90 -21.83
C LYS A 66 -21.26 -3.59 -23.32
N ILE A 67 -20.04 -3.27 -23.75
CA ILE A 67 -19.75 -3.00 -25.17
C ILE A 67 -19.92 -4.29 -26.00
N LEU A 68 -19.40 -5.43 -25.52
CA LEU A 68 -19.57 -6.73 -26.19
C LEU A 68 -21.04 -7.16 -26.27
N ASP A 69 -21.85 -6.85 -25.26
CA ASP A 69 -23.28 -7.15 -25.26
C ASP A 69 -24.04 -6.31 -26.29
N LYS A 70 -23.66 -5.04 -26.48
CA LYS A 70 -24.16 -4.20 -27.57
C LYS A 70 -23.79 -4.77 -28.94
N ILE A 71 -22.54 -5.21 -29.10
CA ILE A 71 -22.07 -5.84 -30.34
C ILE A 71 -22.90 -7.09 -30.66
N LYS A 72 -23.15 -7.96 -29.67
CA LYS A 72 -24.00 -9.16 -29.85
C LYS A 72 -25.44 -8.81 -30.25
N LYS A 73 -25.95 -7.65 -29.80
CA LYS A 73 -27.30 -7.15 -30.08
C LYS A 73 -27.38 -6.33 -31.38
N ASN A 74 -26.29 -6.22 -32.15
CA ASN A 74 -26.18 -5.35 -33.33
C ASN A 74 -26.60 -3.89 -33.06
N LEU A 75 -26.36 -3.41 -31.84
CA LEU A 75 -26.59 -2.01 -31.49
C LEU A 75 -25.40 -1.16 -31.96
N PRO A 76 -25.63 0.09 -32.38
CA PRO A 76 -24.56 1.00 -32.76
C PRO A 76 -23.63 1.27 -31.57
N ARG A 77 -22.32 1.25 -31.85
CA ARG A 77 -21.27 1.70 -30.93
C ARG A 77 -21.10 3.21 -31.09
N THR A 78 -20.66 3.87 -30.03
CA THR A 78 -20.17 5.24 -30.14
C THR A 78 -18.67 5.23 -30.48
N ASP A 79 -18.19 6.26 -31.16
CA ASP A 79 -16.75 6.42 -31.46
C ASP A 79 -15.91 6.39 -30.18
N GLU A 80 -16.46 6.91 -29.07
CA GLU A 80 -15.88 6.86 -27.73
C GLU A 80 -15.70 5.43 -27.18
N GLU A 81 -16.62 4.51 -27.49
CA GLU A 81 -16.52 3.10 -27.06
C GLU A 81 -15.44 2.36 -27.84
N GLU A 82 -15.25 2.70 -29.12
CA GLU A 82 -14.19 2.12 -29.96
C GLU A 82 -12.81 2.64 -29.53
N GLU A 83 -12.65 3.96 -29.37
CA GLU A 83 -11.40 4.57 -28.90
C GLU A 83 -11.01 4.08 -27.49
N TRP A 84 -12.00 3.86 -26.63
CA TRP A 84 -11.76 3.32 -25.29
C TRP A 84 -11.23 1.88 -25.34
N LEU A 85 -11.70 1.03 -26.26
CA LEU A 85 -11.22 -0.35 -26.38
C LEU A 85 -9.75 -0.42 -26.82
N ASP A 86 -9.32 0.50 -27.67
CA ASP A 86 -7.96 0.54 -28.21
C ASP A 86 -6.95 1.14 -27.22
N ASN A 87 -7.38 2.10 -26.40
CA ASN A 87 -6.53 2.81 -25.46
C ASN A 87 -6.75 2.33 -24.02
N GLU A 88 -7.67 2.98 -23.30
CA GLU A 88 -7.86 2.78 -21.85
C GLU A 88 -8.29 1.35 -21.47
N GLY A 89 -8.97 0.66 -22.38
CA GLY A 89 -9.48 -0.71 -22.25
C GLY A 89 -8.40 -1.80 -22.22
N ASN A 90 -7.13 -1.42 -22.44
CA ASN A 90 -6.00 -2.33 -22.41
C ASN A 90 -5.13 -2.10 -21.15
N PRO A 91 -5.18 -2.99 -20.14
CA PRO A 91 -4.46 -2.81 -18.88
C PRO A 91 -3.06 -3.46 -18.86
N ILE A 92 -2.43 -3.67 -20.04
CA ILE A 92 -1.15 -4.40 -20.14
C ILE A 92 -0.03 -3.66 -19.39
N ASP A 93 0.07 -2.34 -19.55
CA ASP A 93 1.12 -1.55 -18.89
C ASP A 93 0.96 -1.59 -17.36
N GLU A 94 -0.27 -1.51 -16.86
CA GLU A 94 -0.55 -1.60 -15.43
C GLU A 94 -0.27 -3.01 -14.89
N LYS A 95 -0.55 -4.04 -15.69
CA LYS A 95 -0.19 -5.42 -15.32
C LYS A 95 1.32 -5.58 -15.19
N LEU A 96 2.07 -5.14 -16.21
CA LEU A 96 3.52 -5.23 -16.23
C LEU A 96 4.14 -4.46 -15.07
N PHE A 97 3.57 -3.31 -14.71
CA PHE A 97 3.99 -2.54 -13.56
C PHE A 97 3.77 -3.28 -12.22
N ILE A 98 2.59 -3.86 -12.00
CA ILE A 98 2.30 -4.65 -10.79
C ILE A 98 3.23 -5.87 -10.71
N ASP A 99 3.36 -6.61 -11.81
CA ASP A 99 4.22 -7.79 -11.88
C ASP A 99 5.69 -7.41 -11.62
N ALA A 100 6.14 -6.27 -12.14
CA ALA A 100 7.47 -5.74 -11.86
C ALA A 100 7.65 -5.43 -10.37
N LEU A 101 6.72 -4.71 -9.74
CA LEU A 101 6.77 -4.37 -8.30
C LEU A 101 6.75 -5.61 -7.40
N LEU A 102 5.87 -6.57 -7.68
CA LEU A 102 5.75 -7.81 -6.90
C LEU A 102 6.93 -8.76 -7.14
N GLY A 103 7.55 -8.70 -8.31
CA GLY A 103 8.75 -9.47 -8.66
C GLY A 103 10.07 -8.86 -8.16
N MET A 104 10.05 -7.64 -7.63
CA MET A 104 11.27 -6.98 -7.14
C MET A 104 11.90 -7.75 -5.98
N LYS A 105 13.24 -7.78 -5.98
CA LYS A 105 13.98 -8.17 -4.78
C LYS A 105 13.81 -7.12 -3.69
N ASP A 106 13.72 -7.60 -2.46
CA ASP A 106 13.60 -6.74 -1.29
C ASP A 106 14.86 -5.87 -1.14
N ASN A 107 14.67 -4.58 -0.84
CA ASN A 107 15.71 -3.57 -0.68
C ASN A 107 16.61 -3.34 -1.93
N ASP A 108 16.15 -3.70 -3.12
CA ASP A 108 16.87 -3.51 -4.39
C ASP A 108 16.23 -2.39 -5.25
N PRO A 109 16.83 -1.18 -5.30
CA PRO A 109 16.26 -0.05 -6.03
C PRO A 109 16.39 -0.22 -7.54
N ILE A 110 15.25 -0.11 -8.25
CA ILE A 110 15.21 -0.10 -9.72
C ILE A 110 14.72 1.25 -10.22
N GLN A 111 15.25 1.72 -11.35
CA GLN A 111 14.76 2.94 -11.97
C GLN A 111 13.37 2.70 -12.57
N ALA A 112 12.42 3.58 -12.27
CA ALA A 112 11.10 3.57 -12.87
C ALA A 112 11.20 4.04 -14.34
N THR A 113 10.52 3.33 -15.23
CA THR A 113 10.31 3.78 -16.60
C THR A 113 9.12 4.74 -16.65
N GLU A 114 9.00 5.50 -17.74
CA GLU A 114 7.82 6.35 -17.96
C GLU A 114 6.52 5.55 -17.91
N SER A 115 6.52 4.32 -18.45
CA SER A 115 5.38 3.40 -18.39
C SER A 115 5.03 3.00 -16.96
N HIS A 116 6.02 2.77 -16.08
CA HIS A 116 5.77 2.51 -14.65
C HIS A 116 5.06 3.68 -13.97
N ILE A 117 5.52 4.91 -14.24
CA ILE A 117 4.94 6.12 -13.66
C ILE A 117 3.50 6.35 -14.17
N LYS A 118 3.27 6.18 -15.48
CA LYS A 118 1.93 6.26 -16.09
C LYS A 118 0.98 5.20 -15.54
N ALA A 119 1.44 3.95 -15.41
CA ALA A 119 0.68 2.86 -14.82
C ALA A 119 0.29 3.15 -13.37
N LEU A 120 1.25 3.59 -12.55
CA LEU A 120 0.99 3.98 -11.16
C LEU A 120 -0.04 5.12 -11.08
N HIS A 121 0.08 6.13 -11.94
CA HIS A 121 -0.88 7.24 -12.02
C HIS A 121 -2.29 6.73 -12.30
N LYS A 122 -2.46 5.86 -13.31
CA LYS A 122 -3.75 5.29 -13.69
C LYS A 122 -4.36 4.44 -12.58
N ILE A 123 -3.57 3.57 -11.95
CA ILE A 123 -4.01 2.75 -10.81
C ILE A 123 -4.46 3.64 -9.64
N MET A 124 -3.69 4.68 -9.31
CA MET A 124 -3.98 5.56 -8.17
C MET A 124 -5.09 6.58 -8.47
N LYS A 125 -5.33 6.94 -9.73
CA LYS A 125 -6.46 7.80 -10.09
C LYS A 125 -7.81 7.14 -9.74
N LEU A 126 -7.92 5.82 -9.91
CA LEU A 126 -9.13 5.09 -9.56
C LEU A 126 -9.29 4.97 -8.04
N SER A 127 -8.21 4.79 -7.29
CA SER A 127 -8.27 4.85 -5.82
C SER A 127 -8.68 6.23 -5.29
N THR A 128 -8.26 7.33 -5.94
CA THR A 128 -8.71 8.69 -5.56
C THR A 128 -10.18 8.96 -5.88
N THR A 129 -10.74 8.31 -6.90
CA THR A 129 -12.17 8.41 -7.21
C THR A 129 -13.02 7.77 -6.10
N LEU A 130 -12.50 6.73 -5.45
CA LEU A 130 -13.12 6.07 -4.30
C LEU A 130 -12.98 6.87 -2.99
N MET A 131 -11.92 7.67 -2.86
CA MET A 131 -11.68 8.55 -1.69
C MET A 131 -12.42 9.90 -1.78
N LYS A 132 -13.27 10.14 -2.80
CA LYS A 132 -14.20 11.28 -2.84
C LYS A 132 -15.42 11.03 -1.92
N TYR A 133 -15.15 10.81 -0.64
CA TYR A 133 -16.05 11.15 0.48
C TYR A 133 -15.24 12.01 1.47
N PRO A 134 -15.89 12.94 2.17
CA PRO A 134 -15.27 14.18 2.59
C PRO A 134 -14.15 13.94 3.61
N SER A 135 -13.17 14.82 3.52
CA SER A 135 -12.09 15.03 4.45
C SER A 135 -12.57 15.10 5.91
N ASP A 136 -12.71 13.96 6.57
CA ASP A 136 -12.64 13.87 8.02
C ASP A 136 -11.50 12.94 8.40
N LYS A 137 -10.38 13.58 8.73
CA LYS A 137 -9.33 12.96 9.53
C LYS A 137 -9.92 12.72 10.92
N THR A 138 -10.62 11.60 11.11
CA THR A 138 -10.80 10.87 12.37
C THR A 138 -11.82 9.76 12.15
N ASN A 139 -11.48 8.55 12.61
CA ASN A 139 -12.38 7.40 12.77
C ASN A 139 -12.72 6.60 11.49
N TRP A 140 -11.72 5.97 10.88
CA TRP A 140 -11.96 4.71 10.16
C TRP A 140 -12.12 3.58 11.20
N LYS A 141 -13.36 3.13 11.42
CA LYS A 141 -13.60 1.76 11.86
C LYS A 141 -13.64 0.88 10.62
N PRO A 142 -12.75 -0.14 10.50
CA PRO A 142 -12.78 -1.02 9.34
C PRO A 142 -14.09 -1.81 9.33
N GLN A 143 -14.92 -1.56 8.34
CA GLN A 143 -16.07 -2.40 8.03
C GLN A 143 -15.54 -3.75 7.53
N ALA A 144 -16.05 -4.82 8.13
CA ALA A 144 -15.56 -6.18 7.99
C ALA A 144 -15.61 -6.69 6.54
N SER A 145 -14.52 -6.50 5.80
CA SER A 145 -14.16 -7.39 4.70
C SER A 145 -13.62 -8.68 5.31
N VAL A 146 -14.08 -9.81 4.79
CA VAL A 146 -13.80 -11.16 5.29
C VAL A 146 -12.28 -11.39 5.28
N LYS A 147 -11.65 -11.09 6.43
CA LYS A 147 -10.24 -11.37 6.69
C LYS A 147 -10.07 -12.89 6.62
N ARG A 148 -9.31 -13.39 5.65
CA ARG A 148 -8.54 -14.61 5.90
C ARG A 148 -7.47 -14.21 6.90
N VAL A 149 -7.82 -14.30 8.18
CA VAL A 149 -6.88 -14.13 9.28
C VAL A 149 -5.88 -15.27 9.14
N ASN A 150 -4.70 -14.98 8.61
CA ASN A 150 -3.52 -15.76 8.98
C ASN A 150 -3.34 -15.52 10.48
N LYS A 151 -3.90 -16.41 11.29
CA LYS A 151 -3.70 -16.42 12.74
C LYS A 151 -2.21 -16.65 12.97
N THR A 152 -1.46 -15.58 13.17
CA THR A 152 -0.12 -15.66 13.76
C THR A 152 -0.28 -16.37 15.10
N LYS A 153 0.62 -17.31 15.41
CA LYS A 153 0.53 -18.18 16.60
C LYS A 153 0.67 -17.41 17.93
N PHE A 154 0.76 -16.08 17.91
CA PHE A 154 1.11 -15.22 19.03
C PHE A 154 0.27 -13.94 19.10
N GLU A 155 -1.05 -14.04 19.00
CA GLU A 155 -1.98 -12.89 19.07
C GLU A 155 -1.77 -12.02 20.33
N THR A 156 -1.36 -12.62 21.45
CA THR A 156 -1.02 -11.91 22.68
C THR A 156 0.23 -11.03 22.53
N VAL A 157 1.23 -11.51 21.80
CA VAL A 157 2.49 -10.76 21.55
C VAL A 157 2.22 -9.56 20.67
N ASP A 158 1.39 -9.72 19.64
CA ASP A 158 1.03 -8.63 18.72
C ASP A 158 0.30 -7.50 19.46
N LYS A 159 -0.63 -7.83 20.37
CA LYS A 159 -1.34 -6.85 21.21
C LYS A 159 -0.39 -6.10 22.15
N LEU A 160 0.53 -6.81 22.81
CA LEU A 160 1.52 -6.20 23.70
C LEU A 160 2.49 -5.29 22.94
N LEU A 161 2.89 -5.67 21.73
CA LEU A 161 3.76 -4.87 20.88
C LEU A 161 3.06 -3.60 20.38
N GLU A 162 1.78 -3.69 20.01
CA GLU A 162 0.97 -2.53 19.62
C GLU A 162 0.76 -1.54 20.77
N GLU A 163 0.52 -2.04 21.99
CA GLU A 163 0.36 -1.21 23.19
C GLU A 163 1.68 -0.53 23.56
N TRP A 164 2.79 -1.28 23.55
CA TRP A 164 4.12 -0.73 23.80
C TRP A 164 4.51 0.35 22.78
N THR A 165 4.23 0.11 21.49
CA THR A 165 4.53 1.06 20.41
C THR A 165 3.75 2.36 20.58
N ARG A 166 2.47 2.28 20.97
CA ARG A 166 1.66 3.46 21.30
C ARG A 166 2.27 4.26 22.44
N ASN A 167 2.67 3.60 23.52
CA ASN A 167 3.30 4.28 24.67
C ASN A 167 4.67 4.87 24.31
N ALA A 168 5.46 4.20 23.48
CA ALA A 168 6.75 4.69 23.02
C ALA A 168 6.63 5.93 22.11
N ILE A 169 5.62 6.00 21.25
CA ILE A 169 5.31 7.18 20.44
C ILE A 169 4.92 8.36 21.35
N VAL A 170 4.06 8.14 22.34
CA VAL A 170 3.68 9.16 23.31
C VAL A 170 4.88 9.66 24.11
N ALA A 171 5.80 8.76 24.46
CA ALA A 171 7.06 9.07 25.13
C ALA A 171 8.14 9.67 24.20
N LYS A 172 7.83 9.90 22.91
CA LYS A 172 8.76 10.39 21.87
C LYS A 172 10.04 9.55 21.75
N LEU A 173 9.96 8.26 22.02
CA LEU A 173 11.06 7.32 21.81
C LEU A 173 11.25 7.06 20.31
N VAL A 174 12.51 6.97 19.86
CA VAL A 174 12.83 6.57 18.49
C VAL A 174 12.70 5.06 18.38
N ILE A 175 11.68 4.61 17.65
CA ILE A 175 11.38 3.19 17.47
C ILE A 175 12.13 2.70 16.24
N SER A 176 13.22 1.95 16.44
CA SER A 176 13.97 1.30 15.37
C SER A 176 13.49 -0.15 15.16
N GLY A 177 13.75 -0.70 13.97
CA GLY A 177 13.42 -2.10 13.67
C GLY A 177 14.12 -3.12 14.57
N ASP A 178 15.33 -2.80 15.06
CA ASP A 178 16.05 -3.64 16.02
C ASP A 178 15.40 -3.60 17.40
N LEU A 179 14.95 -2.42 17.84
CA LEU A 179 14.22 -2.26 19.09
C LEU A 179 12.88 -3.02 19.07
N LEU A 180 12.16 -2.99 17.94
CA LEU A 180 10.94 -3.77 17.76
C LEU A 180 11.21 -5.28 17.78
N ARG A 181 12.31 -5.75 17.16
CA ARG A 181 12.71 -7.16 17.19
C ARG A 181 13.10 -7.63 18.59
N GLU A 182 13.81 -6.81 19.37
CA GLU A 182 14.11 -7.13 20.76
C GLU A 182 12.84 -7.18 21.62
N LYS A 183 11.96 -6.18 21.49
CA LYS A 183 10.69 -6.16 22.22
C LYS A 183 9.78 -7.33 21.87
N TRP A 184 9.74 -7.71 20.59
CA TRP A 184 9.01 -8.90 20.16
C TRP A 184 9.55 -10.17 20.82
N LYS A 185 10.87 -10.34 20.91
CA LYS A 185 11.49 -11.49 21.61
C LYS A 185 11.18 -11.48 23.10
N ASP A 186 11.18 -10.32 23.75
CA ASP A 186 10.81 -10.16 25.16
C ASP A 186 9.36 -10.62 25.41
N PHE A 187 8.42 -10.19 24.56
CA PHE A 187 7.01 -10.55 24.66
C PHE A 187 6.73 -12.01 24.26
N ALA A 188 7.50 -12.55 23.31
CA ALA A 188 7.41 -13.95 22.89
C ALA A 188 8.11 -14.92 23.87
N ALA A 189 8.87 -14.41 24.85
CA ALA A 189 9.51 -15.24 25.86
C ALA A 189 8.45 -15.84 26.81
N PRO A 190 8.56 -17.14 27.16
CA PRO A 190 7.55 -17.86 27.97
C PRO A 190 7.38 -17.36 29.43
N ARG A 191 8.04 -16.27 29.82
CA ARG A 191 7.87 -15.63 31.14
C ARG A 191 6.65 -14.69 31.23
N TYR A 192 6.09 -14.25 30.10
CA TYR A 192 4.95 -13.33 30.11
C TYR A 192 3.57 -14.01 30.18
N SER A 193 3.50 -15.34 30.21
CA SER A 193 2.21 -16.04 30.15
C SER A 193 1.48 -16.21 31.48
N GLN A 194 2.05 -15.93 32.67
CA GLN A 194 1.29 -16.09 33.93
C GLN A 194 1.61 -15.20 35.14
N HIS A 195 2.52 -14.20 35.11
CA HIS A 195 2.97 -13.60 36.38
C HIS A 195 3.18 -12.08 36.50
N SER A 196 2.58 -11.21 35.68
CA SER A 196 2.75 -9.75 35.85
C SER A 196 1.48 -8.89 35.91
N MET A 197 0.31 -9.47 36.18
CA MET A 197 -0.86 -8.67 36.59
C MET A 197 -0.82 -8.31 38.09
N ALA A 198 0.00 -9.01 38.90
CA ALA A 198 0.11 -8.75 40.34
C ALA A 198 1.07 -7.60 40.71
N GLU A 199 2.01 -7.21 39.83
CA GLU A 199 2.99 -6.15 40.16
C GLU A 199 2.52 -4.73 39.77
N ILE A 200 1.44 -4.59 39.00
CA ILE A 200 0.89 -3.27 38.64
C ILE A 200 -0.09 -2.76 39.72
N GLU A 201 -0.75 -3.65 40.46
CA GLU A 201 -1.64 -3.26 41.58
C GLU A 201 -0.87 -2.81 42.85
N GLN A 202 0.45 -3.02 42.94
CA GLN A 202 1.25 -2.61 44.10
C GLN A 202 2.01 -1.28 43.95
N ARG A 203 1.80 -0.55 42.85
CA ARG A 203 2.36 0.81 42.67
C ARG A 203 1.32 1.93 42.58
N VAL A 204 0.04 1.60 42.82
CA VAL A 204 -1.06 2.59 42.86
C VAL A 204 -1.91 2.43 44.14
N ALA A 205 -1.33 1.89 45.21
CA ALA A 205 -1.87 1.94 46.57
C ALA A 205 -0.91 2.70 47.48
#